data_AF-A0A7V5VLD3-F1
#
_entry.id   AF-A0A7V5VLD3-F1
#
_cell.length_a   1.000
_cell.length_b   1.000
_cell.length_c   1.000
_cell.angle_alpha   90.00
_cell.angle_beta   90.00
_cell.angle_gamma   90.00
#
_symmetry.space_group_name_H-M   'P 1'
#
loop_
_entity.id
_entity.type
_entity.pdbx_description
1 polymer ?
#
loop_
_entity_poly.entity_id
_entity_poly.type
_entity_poly.pdbx_seq_one_letter_code
_entity_poly.pdbx_strand_id
1 'polypeptide(L)' 'MKIEVPELSVVVLVGVQGAGKSVFAQRWFQPEEIVSKDTCAEFRQCVAQRLQQGLLAVVDDTNL' A
#
# COMPACT_ATOMS: atom_id res chain seq x y z
N MET A 1 -0.48 -16.65 -12.57
CA MET A 1 0.81 -16.21 -12.01
C MET A 1 0.63 -16.02 -10.52
N LYS A 2 1.54 -16.54 -9.68
CA LYS A 2 1.51 -16.38 -8.22
C LYS A 2 2.63 -15.41 -7.85
N ILE A 3 2.32 -14.40 -7.04
CA ILE A 3 3.31 -13.50 -6.45
C ILE A 3 3.27 -13.74 -4.95
N GLU A 4 4.41 -14.06 -4.36
CA GLU A 4 4.55 -14.24 -2.93
C GLU A 4 5.17 -12.96 -2.35
N VAL A 5 4.52 -12.41 -1.34
CA VAL A 5 4.91 -11.15 -0.69
C VAL A 5 5.24 -11.47 0.78
N PRO A 6 6.45 -11.15 1.27
CA PRO A 6 6.78 -11.33 2.68
C PRO A 6 5.95 -10.43 3.59
N GLU A 7 5.71 -10.89 4.83
CA GLU A 7 5.00 -10.12 5.85
C GLU A 7 5.65 -8.75 6.11
N LEU A 8 6.99 -8.68 6.15
CA LEU A 8 7.72 -7.42 6.21
C LEU A 8 8.16 -6.98 4.81
N SER A 9 7.33 -6.21 4.14
CA SER A 9 7.65 -5.64 2.83
C SER A 9 6.89 -4.35 2.54
N VAL A 10 7.31 -3.66 1.48
CA VAL A 10 6.57 -2.53 0.91
C VAL A 10 6.12 -2.92 -0.49
N VAL A 11 4.81 -2.94 -0.71
CA VAL A 11 4.22 -3.12 -2.04
C VAL A 11 3.83 -1.74 -2.55
N VAL A 12 4.29 -1.37 -3.74
CA VAL A 12 3.94 -0.09 -4.37
C VAL A 12 3.12 -0.36 -5.62
N LEU A 13 1.90 0.17 -5.66
CA LEU A 13 1.03 0.05 -6.82
C LEU A 13 1.33 1.17 -7.81
N VAL A 14 1.80 0.81 -9.00
CA VAL A 14 2.20 1.76 -10.05
C VAL A 14 1.28 1.62 -11.26
N GLY A 15 0.78 2.75 -11.77
CA GLY A 15 -0.11 2.80 -12.93
C GLY A 15 -0.81 4.15 -13.07
N VAL A 16 -1.41 4.41 -14.22
CA VAL A 16 -2.16 5.66 -14.50
C VAL A 16 -3.38 5.83 -13.58
N GLN A 17 -3.91 7.05 -13.49
CA GLN A 17 -5.20 7.29 -12.84
C GLN A 17 -6.29 6.46 -13.52
N GLY A 18 -7.17 5.83 -12.75
CA GLY A 18 -8.22 4.96 -13.29
C GLY A 18 -7.78 3.54 -13.68
N ALA A 19 -6.50 3.18 -13.55
CA ALA A 19 -6.01 1.82 -13.86
C ALA A 19 -6.49 0.73 -12.86
N GLY A 20 -7.26 1.11 -11.83
CA GLY A 20 -7.80 0.17 -10.84
C GLY A 20 -6.87 -0.16 -9.67
N LYS A 21 -5.87 0.67 -9.37
CA LYS A 21 -4.91 0.46 -8.24
C LYS A 21 -5.63 0.27 -6.90
N SER A 22 -6.55 1.15 -6.53
CA SER A 22 -7.32 1.05 -5.28
C SER A 22 -8.23 -0.17 -5.24
N VAL A 23 -8.84 -0.53 -6.38
CA VAL A 23 -9.65 -1.75 -6.49
C VAL A 23 -8.78 -2.99 -6.31
N PHE A 24 -7.57 -2.98 -6.88
CA PHE A 24 -6.60 -4.06 -6.69
C PHE A 24 -6.15 -4.14 -5.22
N ALA A 25 -5.85 -3.01 -4.59
CA ALA A 25 -5.43 -2.94 -3.19
C ALA A 25 -6.49 -3.55 -2.27
N GLN A 26 -7.73 -3.06 -2.37
CA GLN A 26 -8.87 -3.51 -1.55
C GLN A 26 -9.26 -4.97 -1.78
N ARG A 27 -8.95 -5.53 -2.96
CA ARG A 27 -9.24 -6.92 -3.28
C ARG A 27 -8.26 -7.90 -2.64
N TRP A 28 -6.99 -7.51 -2.49
CA TRP A 28 -5.90 -8.44 -2.16
C TRP A 28 -5.25 -8.17 -0.79
N PHE A 29 -5.42 -6.98 -0.23
CA PHE A 29 -4.80 -6.56 1.03
C PHE A 29 -5.88 -6.12 2.03
N GLN A 30 -5.55 -6.21 3.32
CA GLN A 30 -6.41 -5.71 4.38
C GLN A 30 -6.47 -4.18 4.36
N PRO A 31 -7.59 -3.56 4.77
CA PRO A 31 -7.70 -2.10 4.81
C PRO A 31 -6.58 -1.41 5.59
N GLU A 32 -6.10 -2.03 6.66
CA GLU A 32 -5.04 -1.50 7.51
C GLU A 32 -3.65 -1.58 6.85
N GLU A 33 -3.45 -2.50 5.91
CA GLU A 33 -2.21 -2.65 5.14
C GLU A 33 -2.04 -1.55 4.10
N ILE A 34 -3.14 -0.91 3.68
CA ILE A 34 -3.16 0.08 2.62
C ILE A 34 -2.87 1.47 3.18
N VAL A 35 -1.82 2.11 2.69
CA VAL A 35 -1.43 3.48 3.02
C VAL A 35 -1.60 4.35 1.77
N SER A 36 -2.45 5.37 1.89
CA SER A 36 -2.69 6.38 0.85
C SER A 36 -2.41 7.78 1.40
N LYS A 37 -2.04 8.72 0.52
CA LYS A 37 -1.94 10.14 0.86
C LYS A 37 -3.28 10.74 1.31
N ASP A 38 -4.40 10.16 0.88
CA ASP A 38 -5.74 10.65 1.24
C ASP A 38 -6.12 10.31 2.68
N THR A 39 -5.59 9.19 3.21
CA THR A 39 -5.93 8.66 4.54
C THR A 39 -4.84 8.89 5.58
N CYS A 40 -3.62 9.25 5.16
CA CYS A 40 -2.52 9.57 6.05
C CYS A 40 -1.86 10.91 5.70
N ALA A 41 -2.04 11.91 6.58
CA ALA A 41 -1.47 13.25 6.43
C ALA A 41 0.07 13.25 6.36
N GLU A 42 0.72 12.27 6.98
CA GLU A 42 2.17 12.05 6.92
C GLU A 42 2.49 10.67 6.30
N PHE A 43 2.22 10.53 5.01
CA PHE A 43 2.37 9.28 4.25
C PHE A 43 3.67 8.50 4.58
N ARG A 44 4.82 9.18 4.58
CA ARG A 44 6.13 8.56 4.88
C ARG A 44 6.21 8.01 6.30
N GLN A 45 5.61 8.71 7.27
CA GLN A 45 5.56 8.31 8.67
C GLN A 45 4.71 7.06 8.83
N CYS A 46 3.54 6.99 8.18
CA CYS A 46 2.67 5.81 8.21
C CYS A 46 3.36 4.57 7.65
N VAL A 47 4.04 4.69 6.50
CA VAL A 47 4.81 3.57 5.92
C VAL A 47 5.91 3.15 6.89
N ALA A 48 6.69 4.09 7.42
CA ALA A 48 7.78 3.79 8.35
C ALA A 48 7.28 3.08 9.63
N GLN A 49 6.17 3.55 10.21
CA GLN A 49 5.59 2.97 11.42
C GLN A 49 5.19 1.51 11.21
N ARG A 50 4.54 1.18 10.08
CA ARG A 50 4.17 -0.21 9.76
C ARG A 50 5.40 -1.11 9.66
N LEU A 51 6.43 -0.65 8.96
CA LEU A 51 7.67 -1.41 8.82
C LEU A 51 8.40 -1.61 10.15
N GLN A 52 8.42 -0.59 11.02
CA GLN A 52 8.97 -0.71 12.38
C GLN A 52 8.22 -1.73 13.23
N GLN A 53 6.93 -1.96 12.95
CA GLN A 53 6.11 -2.98 13.61
C GLN A 53 6.23 -4.37 12.95
N GLY A 54 7.06 -4.52 11.91
CA GLY A 54 7.18 -5.78 11.18
C GLY A 54 6.04 -6.05 10.20
N LEU A 55 5.24 -5.02 9.87
CA LEU A 55 4.02 -5.17 9.07
C LEU A 55 4.22 -4.73 7.61
N LEU A 56 3.48 -5.39 6.72
CA LEU A 56 3.36 -5.07 5.30
C LEU A 56 2.78 -3.67 5.13
N ALA A 57 3.33 -2.87 4.23
CA ALA A 57 2.73 -1.61 3.79
C ALA A 57 2.45 -1.64 2.29
N VAL A 58 1.19 -1.42 1.89
CA VAL A 58 0.75 -1.30 0.50
C VAL A 58 0.51 0.16 0.19
N VAL A 59 1.35 0.73 -0.66
CA VAL A 59 1.25 2.11 -1.12
C VAL A 59 0.30 2.16 -2.31
N ASP A 60 -0.90 2.71 -2.06
CA ASP A 60 -1.87 3.04 -3.09
C ASP A 60 -1.97 4.56 -3.20
N ASP A 61 -1.03 5.15 -3.94
CA ASP A 61 -1.07 6.56 -4.26
C ASP A 61 -1.64 6.74 -5.66
N THR A 62 -2.81 7.37 -5.74
CA THR A 62 -3.47 7.66 -7.00
C THR A 62 -2.76 8.77 -7.80
N ASN A 63 -1.84 9.52 -7.16
CA ASN A 63 -1.10 10.65 -7.71
C ASN A 63 0.42 10.56 -7.42
N LEU A 64 1.07 9.51 -7.95
CA LEU A 64 2.53 9.48 -8.08
C LEU A 64 3.01 10.45 -9.17
#